data_AF-A0A3N8DNH5-F1
#
_entry.id   AF-A0A3N8DNH5-F1
#
_cell.length_a   1.000
_cell.length_b   1.000
_cell.length_c   1.000
_cell.angle_alpha   90.00
_cell.angle_beta   90.00
_cell.angle_gamma   90.00
#
_symmetry.space_group_name_H-M   'P 1'
#
loop_
_entity.id
_entity.type
_entity.pdbx_description
1 polymer ?
#
loop_
_entity_poly.entity_id
_entity_poly.type
_entity_poly.pdbx_seq_one_letter_code
_entity_poly.pdbx_strand_id
1 'polypeptide(L)'
;MLIHKLPLVARATGLSSEYEYFLNFGMRSTDPEVLVAAGEALILGNGLARNVRQGFRFFAKANNLSPFMGAFMIARLDVLQRRPITKRMLQKAASAGHVPSALLLERLRHRKVRKYMFILTLPSFLMFALKCKKLLLSGLKDKENLYARFWRYKDIGMEIDKELSRAVPVDRAHPFRDIEEALFEE
;
A
#
# COMPACT_ATOMS: atom_id res chain seq x y z
N MET A 1 -1.49 15.54 16.78
CA MET A 1 -0.43 16.51 16.47
C MET A 1 -0.85 17.93 16.85
N LEU A 2 -0.12 18.56 17.76
CA LEU A 2 -0.37 19.91 18.30
C LEU A 2 -0.46 20.99 17.22
N ILE A 3 0.27 20.86 16.11
CA ILE A 3 0.35 21.83 15.01
C ILE A 3 -1.02 22.22 14.40
N HIS A 4 -1.95 21.28 14.29
CA HIS A 4 -3.27 21.56 13.71
C HIS A 4 -4.35 21.85 14.75
N LYS A 5 -4.19 21.32 15.97
CA LYS A 5 -5.13 21.58 17.06
C LYS A 5 -4.88 22.94 17.71
N LEU A 6 -3.64 23.41 17.71
CA LEU A 6 -3.18 24.65 18.33
C LEU A 6 -2.11 25.32 17.45
N PRO A 7 -2.48 25.90 16.28
CA PRO A 7 -1.53 26.45 15.31
C PRO A 7 -0.71 27.63 15.84
N LEU A 8 -1.27 28.41 16.76
CA LEU A 8 -0.56 29.52 17.41
C LEU A 8 0.58 29.01 18.31
N VAL A 9 0.33 27.95 19.08
CA VAL A 9 1.34 27.32 19.93
C VAL A 9 2.45 26.72 19.09
N ALA A 10 2.10 25.99 18.03
CA ALA A 10 3.09 25.37 17.16
C ALA A 10 3.96 26.36 16.38
N ARG A 11 3.41 27.53 16.03
CA ARG A 11 4.20 28.62 15.43
C ARG A 11 5.13 29.26 16.46
N ALA A 12 4.67 29.46 17.70
CA ALA A 12 5.48 30.02 18.78
C ALA A 12 6.63 29.08 19.21
N THR A 13 6.43 27.76 19.12
CA THR A 13 7.44 26.76 19.51
C THR A 13 8.29 26.23 18.35
N GLY A 14 8.12 26.72 17.12
CA GLY A 14 8.89 26.26 15.95
C GLY A 14 8.51 24.88 15.39
N LEU A 15 7.50 24.21 15.97
CA LEU A 15 7.04 22.88 15.53
C LEU A 15 6.51 22.87 14.10
N SER A 16 5.96 23.99 13.61
CA SER A 16 5.50 24.10 12.22
C SER A 16 6.65 24.03 11.21
N SER A 17 7.79 24.64 11.51
CA SER A 17 8.98 24.64 10.65
C SER A 17 9.65 23.27 10.60
N GLU A 18 9.75 22.57 11.73
CA GLU A 18 10.27 21.21 11.79
C GLU A 18 9.38 20.23 10.99
N TYR A 19 8.06 20.37 11.13
CA TYR A 19 7.12 19.58 10.37
C TYR A 19 7.26 19.78 8.85
N GLU A 20 7.35 21.03 8.39
CA GLU A 20 7.59 21.32 6.96
C GLU A 20 8.96 20.81 6.49
N TYR A 21 9.99 20.91 7.34
CA TYR A 21 11.31 20.36 7.05
C TYR A 21 11.26 18.85 6.82
N PHE A 22 10.65 18.08 7.73
CA PHE A 22 10.51 16.63 7.59
C PHE A 22 9.71 16.23 6.35
N LEU A 23 8.64 16.96 6.03
CA LEU A 23 7.86 16.70 4.82
C LEU A 23 8.64 16.99 3.55
N ASN A 24 9.41 18.08 3.53
CA ASN A 24 10.27 18.42 2.39
C ASN A 24 11.41 17.41 2.22
N PHE A 25 12.02 16.98 3.33
CA PHE A 25 13.05 15.95 3.34
C PHE A 25 12.49 14.61 2.83
N GLY A 26 11.37 14.16 3.38
CA GLY A 26 10.69 12.95 2.92
C GLY A 26 10.30 13.02 1.44
N MET A 27 9.77 14.15 0.97
CA MET A 27 9.45 14.37 -0.45
C MET A 27 10.68 14.35 -1.36
N ARG A 28 11.89 14.57 -0.85
CA ARG A 28 13.13 14.49 -1.64
C ARG A 28 13.68 13.07 -1.75
N SER A 29 13.26 12.16 -0.87
CA SER A 29 13.68 10.76 -0.91
C SER A 29 13.49 10.13 -2.29
N THR A 30 14.49 9.33 -2.70
CA THR A 30 14.46 8.48 -3.90
C THR A 30 13.94 7.08 -3.58
N ASP A 31 13.74 6.75 -2.30
CA ASP A 31 13.18 5.48 -1.88
C ASP A 31 11.64 5.51 -1.99
N PRO A 32 11.04 4.70 -2.87
CA PRO A 32 9.59 4.62 -3.02
C PRO A 32 8.87 4.13 -1.76
N GLU A 33 9.52 3.35 -0.89
CA GLU A 33 8.91 2.86 0.35
C GLU A 33 8.76 3.97 1.39
N VAL A 34 9.81 4.77 1.57
CA VAL A 34 9.76 5.96 2.43
C VAL A 34 8.67 6.91 1.96
N LEU A 35 8.56 7.13 0.65
CA LEU A 35 7.52 7.97 0.07
C LEU A 35 6.12 7.40 0.33
N VAL A 36 5.93 6.08 0.18
CA VAL A 36 4.66 5.44 0.53
C VAL A 36 4.35 5.59 2.02
N ALA A 37 5.29 5.30 2.89
CA ALA A 37 5.06 5.34 4.34
C ALA A 37 4.67 6.75 4.79
N ALA A 38 5.38 7.77 4.32
CA ALA A 38 5.04 9.17 4.59
C ALA A 38 3.66 9.55 4.00
N GLY A 39 3.36 9.11 2.78
CA GLY A 39 2.06 9.34 2.15
C GLY A 39 0.89 8.73 2.91
N GLU A 40 1.07 7.53 3.44
CA GLU A 40 0.09 6.83 4.26
C GLU A 40 -0.09 7.50 5.63
N ALA A 41 1.01 7.84 6.30
CA ALA A 41 1.00 8.59 7.55
C ALA A 41 0.21 9.90 7.42
N LEU A 42 0.38 10.63 6.31
CA LEU A 42 -0.40 11.83 6.00
C LEU A 42 -1.88 11.55 5.74
N ILE A 43 -2.25 10.44 5.10
CA ILE A 43 -3.67 10.15 4.82
C ILE A 43 -4.42 9.69 6.06
N LEU A 44 -3.77 8.86 6.88
CA LEU A 44 -4.33 8.30 8.11
C LEU A 44 -4.22 9.25 9.29
N GLY A 45 -3.27 10.18 9.26
CA GLY A 45 -2.97 11.07 10.39
C GLY A 45 -2.22 10.37 11.52
N ASN A 46 -1.38 9.38 11.19
CA ASN A 46 -0.56 8.63 12.15
C ASN A 46 0.88 9.17 12.13
N GLY A 47 1.39 9.67 13.25
CA GLY A 47 2.71 10.33 13.35
C GLY A 47 2.79 11.71 12.67
N LEU A 48 2.19 11.86 11.49
CA LEU A 48 2.04 13.11 10.75
C LEU A 48 0.60 13.61 10.83
N ALA A 49 0.42 14.92 10.63
CA ALA A 49 -0.92 15.47 10.61
C ALA A 49 -1.64 15.12 9.32
N ARG A 50 -2.95 14.85 9.46
CA ARG A 50 -3.74 14.37 8.35
C ARG A 50 -3.81 15.39 7.22
N ASN A 51 -3.24 15.06 6.07
CA ASN A 51 -3.27 15.83 4.84
C ASN A 51 -3.36 14.91 3.62
N VAL A 52 -4.59 14.64 3.17
CA VAL A 52 -4.87 13.70 2.09
C VAL A 52 -4.24 14.15 0.76
N ARG A 53 -4.32 15.44 0.44
CA ARG A 53 -3.78 15.99 -0.82
C ARG A 53 -2.28 15.80 -0.91
N GLN A 54 -1.57 16.07 0.19
CA GLN A 54 -0.13 15.88 0.25
C GLN A 54 0.24 14.40 0.24
N GLY A 55 -0.48 13.54 0.97
CA GLY A 55 -0.25 12.09 0.94
C GLY A 55 -0.36 11.49 -0.46
N PHE A 56 -1.32 11.94 -1.28
CA PHE A 56 -1.39 11.51 -2.69
C PHE A 56 -0.22 12.01 -3.55
N ARG A 57 0.40 13.16 -3.23
CA ARG A 57 1.61 13.62 -3.93
C ARG A 57 2.80 12.70 -3.64
N PHE A 58 2.94 12.26 -2.40
CA PHE A 58 3.94 11.26 -2.00
C PHE A 58 3.78 9.96 -2.79
N PHE A 59 2.55 9.43 -2.88
CA PHE A 59 2.31 8.23 -3.69
C PHE A 59 2.52 8.43 -5.18
N ALA A 60 2.18 9.60 -5.72
CA ALA A 60 2.43 9.92 -7.12
C ALA A 60 3.93 9.90 -7.43
N LYS A 61 4.77 10.44 -6.53
CA LYS A 61 6.22 10.35 -6.65
C LYS A 61 6.71 8.89 -6.54
N ALA A 62 6.24 8.15 -5.54
CA ALA A 62 6.57 6.73 -5.39
C ALA A 62 6.19 5.90 -6.64
N ASN A 63 5.07 6.24 -7.29
CA ASN A 63 4.60 5.60 -8.52
C ASN A 63 5.48 5.89 -9.76
N ASN A 64 6.27 6.96 -9.72
CA ASN A 64 7.25 7.27 -10.76
C ASN A 64 8.58 6.55 -10.52
N LEU A 65 8.92 6.27 -9.26
CA LEU A 65 10.18 5.63 -8.86
C LEU A 65 10.07 4.10 -8.79
N SER A 66 8.89 3.58 -8.42
CA SER A 66 8.60 2.15 -8.37
C SER A 66 7.50 1.79 -9.37
N PRO A 67 7.62 0.64 -10.07
CA PRO A 67 6.62 0.21 -11.03
C PRO A 67 5.30 -0.21 -10.38
N PHE A 68 5.26 -0.47 -9.06
CA PHE A 68 4.07 -0.98 -8.38
C PHE A 68 3.68 -0.27 -7.08
N MET A 69 4.61 0.21 -6.24
CA MET A 69 4.31 0.61 -4.86
C MET A 69 3.30 1.78 -4.78
N GLY A 70 3.59 2.89 -5.46
CA GLY A 70 2.69 4.04 -5.47
C GLY A 70 1.35 3.73 -6.16
N ALA A 71 1.36 2.94 -7.24
CA ALA A 71 0.14 2.50 -7.91
C ALA A 71 -0.75 1.64 -7.00
N PHE A 72 -0.17 0.68 -6.28
CA PHE A 72 -0.90 -0.16 -5.33
C PHE A 72 -1.54 0.70 -4.23
N MET A 73 -0.79 1.64 -3.66
CA MET A 73 -1.29 2.49 -2.57
C MET A 73 -2.39 3.44 -3.02
N ILE A 74 -2.23 4.08 -4.19
CA ILE A 74 -3.28 4.90 -4.80
C ILE A 74 -4.53 4.05 -4.99
N ALA A 75 -4.40 2.88 -5.61
CA ALA A 75 -5.53 2.00 -5.83
C ALA A 75 -6.21 1.58 -4.52
N ARG A 76 -5.44 1.10 -3.53
CA ARG A 76 -5.95 0.61 -2.24
C ARG A 76 -6.80 1.66 -1.53
N LEU A 77 -6.34 2.90 -1.51
CA LEU A 77 -7.01 4.00 -0.81
C LEU A 77 -8.14 4.64 -1.64
N ASP A 78 -8.07 4.55 -2.97
CA ASP A 78 -9.09 5.05 -3.91
C ASP A 78 -10.19 4.02 -4.23
N VAL A 79 -10.05 2.75 -3.78
CA VAL A 79 -11.06 1.68 -3.92
C VAL A 79 -12.45 2.10 -3.41
N LEU A 80 -12.50 3.05 -2.47
CA LEU A 80 -13.74 3.57 -1.91
C LEU A 80 -14.35 4.74 -2.72
N GLN A 81 -13.60 5.36 -3.63
CA GLN A 81 -13.99 6.63 -4.26
C GLN A 81 -14.09 6.56 -5.80
N ARG A 82 -13.10 6.00 -6.52
CA ARG A 82 -13.07 6.05 -8.01
C ARG A 82 -12.59 4.75 -8.67
N ARG A 83 -13.55 3.97 -9.19
CA ARG A 83 -13.30 2.66 -9.82
C ARG A 83 -12.37 2.66 -11.05
N PRO A 84 -12.40 3.65 -11.98
CA PRO A 84 -11.55 3.61 -13.18
C PRO A 84 -10.06 3.75 -12.88
N ILE A 85 -9.70 4.71 -12.00
CA ILE A 85 -8.31 4.98 -11.60
C ILE A 85 -7.76 3.78 -10.84
N THR A 86 -8.54 3.25 -9.89
CA THR A 86 -8.22 2.02 -9.14
C THR A 86 -7.85 0.88 -10.09
N LYS A 87 -8.69 0.58 -11.10
CA LYS A 87 -8.41 -0.51 -12.04
C LYS A 87 -7.12 -0.28 -12.82
N ARG A 88 -6.90 0.94 -13.33
CA ARG A 88 -5.69 1.29 -14.09
C ARG A 88 -4.42 1.11 -13.25
N MET A 89 -4.46 1.57 -12.00
CA MET A 89 -3.31 1.48 -11.09
C MET A 89 -3.03 0.02 -10.67
N LEU A 90 -4.06 -0.76 -10.37
CA LEU A 90 -3.89 -2.19 -10.09
C LEU A 90 -3.36 -2.94 -11.31
N GLN A 91 -3.81 -2.62 -12.53
CA GLN A 91 -3.29 -3.22 -13.75
C GLN A 91 -1.81 -2.91 -13.95
N LYS A 92 -1.40 -1.65 -13.76
CA LYS A 92 0.01 -1.23 -13.84
C LYS A 92 0.87 -2.04 -12.85
N ALA A 93 0.48 -2.06 -11.58
CA ALA A 93 1.22 -2.77 -10.55
C ALA A 93 1.25 -4.30 -10.79
N ALA A 94 0.13 -4.88 -11.23
CA ALA A 94 0.05 -6.30 -11.57
C ALA A 94 0.94 -6.66 -12.77
N SER A 95 1.01 -5.80 -13.80
CA SER A 95 1.92 -6.01 -14.94
C SER A 95 3.40 -5.95 -14.56
N ALA A 96 3.72 -5.25 -13.47
CA ALA A 96 5.06 -5.24 -12.88
C ALA A 96 5.35 -6.46 -11.98
N GLY A 97 4.45 -7.45 -11.92
CA GLY A 97 4.65 -8.67 -11.13
C GLY A 97 4.16 -8.60 -9.67
N HIS A 98 3.54 -7.49 -9.26
CA HIS A 98 3.02 -7.32 -7.89
C HIS A 98 1.77 -8.17 -7.67
N VAL A 99 1.91 -9.25 -6.91
CA VAL A 99 0.88 -10.25 -6.65
C VAL A 99 -0.32 -9.66 -5.90
N PRO A 100 -0.15 -8.80 -4.87
CA PRO A 100 -1.29 -8.16 -4.20
C PRO A 100 -2.20 -7.35 -5.11
N SER A 101 -1.61 -6.63 -6.07
CA SER A 101 -2.39 -5.87 -7.06
C SER A 101 -3.20 -6.79 -7.97
N ALA A 102 -2.61 -7.89 -8.42
CA ALA A 102 -3.30 -8.89 -9.23
C ALA A 102 -4.47 -9.54 -8.49
N LEU A 103 -4.28 -9.87 -7.20
CA LEU A 103 -5.31 -10.44 -6.34
C LEU A 103 -6.47 -9.46 -6.11
N LEU A 104 -6.18 -8.20 -5.80
CA LEU A 104 -7.21 -7.16 -5.66
C LEU A 104 -8.01 -6.96 -6.96
N LEU A 105 -7.33 -7.03 -8.11
CA LEU A 105 -7.97 -6.91 -9.42
C LEU A 105 -8.94 -8.08 -9.68
N GLU A 106 -8.54 -9.32 -9.39
CA GLU A 106 -9.43 -10.49 -9.48
C GLU A 106 -10.61 -10.38 -8.50
N ARG A 107 -10.38 -9.87 -7.28
CA ARG A 107 -11.45 -9.64 -6.30
C ARG A 107 -12.49 -8.63 -6.81
N LEU A 108 -12.03 -7.54 -7.43
CA LEU A 108 -12.91 -6.54 -8.06
C LEU A 108 -13.73 -7.14 -9.22
N ARG A 109 -13.11 -7.99 -10.04
CA ARG A 109 -13.77 -8.72 -11.13
C ARG A 109 -14.85 -9.66 -10.58
N HIS A 110 -14.51 -10.48 -9.58
CA HIS A 110 -15.44 -11.41 -8.95
C HIS A 110 -16.62 -10.69 -8.27
N ARG A 111 -16.39 -9.59 -7.55
CA ARG A 111 -17.46 -8.79 -6.92
C ARG A 111 -18.44 -8.26 -7.96
N LYS A 112 -17.96 -7.89 -9.16
CA LYS A 112 -18.84 -7.51 -10.27
C LYS A 112 -19.70 -8.69 -10.69
N VAL A 113 -19.10 -9.86 -10.99
CA VAL A 113 -19.84 -11.06 -11.42
C VAL A 113 -20.90 -11.48 -10.39
N ARG A 114 -20.54 -11.55 -9.10
CA ARG A 114 -21.49 -11.90 -8.03
C ARG A 114 -22.69 -10.94 -7.94
N LYS A 115 -22.48 -9.65 -8.21
CA LYS A 115 -23.58 -8.67 -8.25
C LYS A 115 -24.57 -8.95 -9.39
N TYR A 116 -24.12 -9.53 -10.49
CA TYR A 116 -24.93 -9.75 -11.70
C TYR A 116 -25.39 -11.21 -11.89
N MET A 117 -24.84 -12.19 -11.16
CA MET A 117 -25.21 -13.60 -11.28
C MET A 117 -25.18 -14.30 -9.92
N PHE A 118 -26.32 -14.29 -9.21
CA PHE A 118 -26.47 -15.00 -7.92
C PHE A 118 -26.59 -16.53 -8.06
N ILE A 119 -27.01 -17.03 -9.23
CA ILE A 119 -27.30 -18.46 -9.46
C ILE A 119 -26.01 -19.26 -9.81
N LEU A 120 -24.94 -18.59 -10.23
CA LEU A 120 -23.67 -19.21 -10.67
C LEU A 120 -22.51 -18.99 -9.67
N THR A 121 -22.83 -18.72 -8.41
CA THR A 121 -21.85 -18.28 -7.41
C THR A 121 -20.81 -19.33 -7.07
N LEU A 122 -21.18 -20.62 -6.95
CA LEU A 122 -20.24 -21.68 -6.58
C LEU A 122 -19.15 -21.90 -7.64
N PRO A 123 -19.48 -22.12 -8.94
CA PRO A 123 -18.48 -22.27 -9.99
C PRO A 123 -17.62 -21.02 -10.16
N SER A 124 -18.24 -19.83 -10.07
CA SER A 124 -17.49 -18.56 -10.19
C SER A 124 -16.50 -18.35 -9.03
N PHE A 125 -16.86 -18.80 -7.83
CA PHE A 125 -16.00 -18.71 -6.65
C PHE A 125 -14.84 -19.70 -6.75
N LEU A 126 -15.10 -20.94 -7.19
CA LEU A 126 -14.05 -21.94 -7.41
C LEU A 126 -13.02 -21.44 -8.43
N MET A 127 -13.48 -20.88 -9.56
CA MET A 127 -12.61 -20.30 -10.58
C MET A 127 -11.79 -19.12 -10.05
N PHE A 128 -12.39 -18.26 -9.21
CA PHE A 128 -11.68 -17.18 -8.52
C PHE A 128 -10.59 -17.73 -7.59
N ALA A 129 -10.91 -18.74 -6.77
CA ALA A 129 -9.96 -19.36 -5.85
C ALA A 129 -8.79 -20.02 -6.58
N LEU A 130 -9.06 -20.76 -7.67
CA LEU A 130 -8.03 -21.37 -8.51
C LEU A 130 -7.09 -20.31 -9.13
N LYS A 131 -7.64 -19.19 -9.62
CA LYS A 131 -6.83 -18.07 -10.14
C LYS A 131 -5.96 -17.45 -9.07
N CYS A 132 -6.51 -17.21 -7.87
CA CYS A 132 -5.75 -16.65 -6.75
C CYS A 132 -4.60 -17.59 -6.35
N LYS A 133 -4.87 -18.90 -6.23
CA LYS A 133 -3.84 -19.92 -5.95
C LYS A 133 -2.76 -19.94 -7.02
N LYS A 134 -3.13 -19.88 -8.30
CA LYS A 134 -2.16 -19.81 -9.42
C LYS A 134 -1.28 -18.57 -9.35
N LEU A 135 -1.85 -17.40 -9.04
CA LEU A 135 -1.10 -16.16 -8.89
C LEU A 135 -0.09 -16.26 -7.74
N LEU A 136 -0.52 -16.75 -6.56
CA LEU A 136 0.36 -16.97 -5.42
C LEU A 136 1.51 -17.93 -5.75
N LEU A 137 1.22 -19.10 -6.31
CA LEU A 137 2.24 -20.08 -6.69
C LEU A 137 3.20 -19.53 -7.75
N SER A 138 2.69 -18.78 -8.74
CA SER A 138 3.55 -18.12 -9.72
C SER A 138 4.44 -17.06 -9.07
N GLY A 139 3.94 -16.39 -8.03
CA GLY A 139 4.65 -15.46 -7.16
C GLY A 139 5.87 -16.09 -6.53
N LEU A 140 5.67 -17.23 -5.88
CA LEU A 140 6.67 -17.90 -5.05
C LEU A 140 7.79 -18.58 -5.85
N LYS A 141 7.56 -18.85 -7.13
CA LYS A 141 8.59 -19.44 -8.01
C LYS A 141 9.77 -18.50 -8.24
N ASP A 142 9.55 -17.19 -8.20
CA ASP A 142 10.59 -16.18 -8.39
C ASP A 142 11.19 -15.81 -7.04
N LYS A 143 12.18 -16.61 -6.60
CA LYS A 143 12.81 -16.47 -5.28
C LYS A 143 13.60 -15.16 -5.14
N GLU A 144 14.15 -14.64 -6.23
CA GLU A 144 15.00 -13.45 -6.24
C GLU A 144 14.19 -12.17 -5.98
N ASN A 145 12.95 -12.10 -6.50
CA ASN A 145 12.10 -10.92 -6.37
C ASN A 145 10.93 -11.08 -5.38
N LEU A 146 10.99 -12.08 -4.48
CA LEU A 146 9.90 -12.39 -3.54
C LEU A 146 9.37 -11.15 -2.82
N TYR A 147 10.28 -10.30 -2.32
CA TYR A 147 9.92 -9.08 -1.62
C TYR A 147 9.09 -8.13 -2.51
N ALA A 148 9.59 -7.78 -3.69
CA ALA A 148 8.89 -6.89 -4.62
C ALA A 148 7.55 -7.47 -5.07
N ARG A 149 7.46 -8.81 -5.24
CA ARG A 149 6.24 -9.48 -5.68
C ARG A 149 5.16 -9.54 -4.61
N PHE A 150 5.55 -9.63 -3.33
CA PHE A 150 4.65 -9.80 -2.19
C PHE A 150 4.63 -8.61 -1.22
N TRP A 151 5.20 -7.48 -1.61
CA TRP A 151 5.20 -6.27 -0.80
C TRP A 151 3.78 -5.92 -0.33
N ARG A 152 3.59 -5.69 0.98
CA ARG A 152 2.27 -5.44 1.59
C ARG A 152 1.20 -6.51 1.30
N TYR A 153 1.59 -7.79 1.23
CA TYR A 153 0.60 -8.87 1.06
C TYR A 153 -0.47 -8.92 2.16
N LYS A 154 -0.12 -8.50 3.39
CA LYS A 154 -1.04 -8.51 4.54
C LYS A 154 -2.23 -7.58 4.34
N ASP A 155 -2.05 -6.51 3.57
CA ASP A 155 -3.10 -5.52 3.27
C ASP A 155 -4.31 -6.09 2.53
N ILE A 156 -4.17 -7.25 1.89
CA ILE A 156 -5.24 -7.88 1.12
C ILE A 156 -6.22 -8.62 2.05
N GLY A 157 -5.85 -8.86 3.32
CA GLY A 157 -6.66 -9.59 4.29
C GLY A 157 -6.95 -11.03 3.86
N MET A 158 -6.10 -11.60 3.02
CA MET A 158 -6.12 -13.04 2.77
C MET A 158 -5.33 -13.70 3.88
N GLU A 159 -5.92 -14.69 4.56
CA GLU A 159 -5.16 -15.65 5.35
C GLU A 159 -4.24 -16.38 4.37
N ILE A 160 -3.05 -15.82 4.23
CA ILE A 160 -1.98 -16.42 3.48
C ILE A 160 -1.55 -17.62 4.32
N ASP A 161 -1.60 -18.80 3.70
CA ASP A 161 -1.25 -20.09 4.29
C ASP A 161 -0.01 -19.97 5.19
N LYS A 162 0.03 -20.67 6.34
CA LYS A 162 1.13 -20.56 7.31
C LYS A 162 2.49 -20.79 6.65
N GLU A 163 2.54 -21.63 5.62
CA GLU A 163 3.74 -21.88 4.82
C GLU A 163 4.20 -20.67 3.99
N LEU A 164 3.28 -19.92 3.37
CA LEU A 164 3.64 -18.68 2.68
C LEU A 164 4.09 -17.61 3.68
N SER A 165 3.48 -17.52 4.87
CA SER A 165 3.89 -16.52 5.87
C SER A 165 5.35 -16.69 6.31
N ARG A 166 5.88 -17.92 6.23
CA ARG A 166 7.30 -18.24 6.48
C ARG A 166 8.21 -17.98 5.28
N ALA A 167 7.68 -18.12 4.07
CA ALA A 167 8.44 -17.94 2.83
C ALA A 167 8.49 -16.48 2.34
N VAL A 168 7.55 -15.64 2.79
CA VAL A 168 7.48 -14.23 2.42
C VAL A 168 8.39 -13.43 3.35
N PRO A 169 9.28 -12.57 2.80
CA PRO A 169 10.17 -11.74 3.60
C PRO A 169 9.42 -10.85 4.60
N VAL A 170 10.13 -10.44 5.66
CA VAL A 170 9.61 -9.51 6.68
C VAL A 170 8.98 -8.31 5.99
N ASP A 171 7.75 -8.01 6.37
CA ASP A 171 6.97 -6.92 5.82
C ASP A 171 7.56 -5.59 6.30
N ARG A 172 8.48 -5.00 5.51
CA ARG A 172 9.10 -3.69 5.79
C ARG A 172 8.13 -2.52 5.62
N ALA A 173 6.82 -2.78 5.53
CA ALA A 173 5.78 -1.80 5.22
C ALA A 173 5.65 -0.63 6.21
N HIS A 174 6.33 -0.70 7.36
CA HIS A 174 6.51 0.41 8.26
C HIS A 174 8.01 0.70 8.46
N PRO A 175 8.68 1.39 7.52
CA PRO A 175 10.07 1.81 7.71
C PRO A 175 10.24 2.69 8.97
N PHE A 176 9.17 3.30 9.46
CA PHE A 176 9.16 4.06 10.72
C PHE A 176 8.99 3.21 11.98
N ARG A 177 8.47 1.96 11.90
CA ARG A 177 8.46 1.07 13.07
C ARG A 177 9.85 0.57 13.37
N ASP A 178 10.61 0.21 12.33
CA ASP A 178 12.01 -0.22 12.49
C ASP A 178 12.89 0.92 13.01
N ILE A 179 12.59 2.18 12.62
CA ILE A 179 13.25 3.37 13.17
C ILE A 179 12.80 3.65 14.61
N GLU A 180 11.50 3.54 14.92
CA GLU A 180 10.99 3.68 16.29
C GLU A 180 11.57 2.60 17.22
N GLU A 181 11.54 1.33 16.81
CA GLU A 181 12.15 0.21 17.55
C GLU A 181 13.66 0.41 17.74
N ALA A 182 14.40 0.86 16.72
CA ALA A 182 15.83 1.19 16.84
C ALA A 182 16.11 2.43 17.71
N LEU A 183 15.15 3.34 17.91
CA LEU A 183 15.26 4.50 18.79
C LEU A 183 14.84 4.18 20.24
N PHE A 184 14.16 3.06 20.47
CA PHE A 184 13.70 2.62 21.80
C PHE A 184 14.49 1.41 22.36
N GLU A 185 15.50 0.92 21.65
CA GLU A 185 16.44 -0.11 22.12
C GLU A 185 17.69 0.45 22.85
N GLU A 186 17.60 1.64 23.47
CA GLU A 186 18.58 2.12 24.47
C GLU A 186 18.13 1.85 25.91
#